data_AF-A0A177LKE7-F1
#
_entry.id   AF-A0A177LKE7-F1
#
_cell.length_a   1.000
_cell.length_b   1.000
_cell.length_c   1.000
_cell.angle_alpha   90.00
_cell.angle_beta   90.00
_cell.angle_gamma   90.00
#
_symmetry.space_group_name_H-M   'P 1'
#
loop_
_entity.id
_entity.type
_entity.pdbx_description
1 polymer ?
#
loop_
_entity_poly.entity_id
_entity_poly.type
_entity_poly.pdbx_seq_one_letter_code
_entity_poly.pdbx_strand_id
1 'polypeptide(L)' 'MPTSKKKKNSIIDSSYKFEPGSMMNFQEIKLDVAIRILKNSGLNVSEEEASEILALAHTFAKITIKDFILNQD' A
#
# COMPACT_ATOMS: atom_id res chain seq x y z
N MET A 1 48.93 5.00 11.09
CA MET A 1 47.80 4.17 11.54
C MET A 1 46.66 4.30 10.53
N PRO A 2 46.20 3.23 9.86
CA PRO A 2 45.04 3.31 9.00
C PRO A 2 43.77 3.07 9.83
N THR A 3 42.91 4.08 9.91
CA THR A 3 41.59 3.98 10.54
C THR A 3 40.63 3.25 9.60
N SER A 4 40.28 2.02 9.94
CA SER A 4 39.29 1.20 9.22
C SER A 4 37.92 1.90 9.22
N LYS A 5 37.46 2.36 8.05
CA LYS A 5 36.10 2.89 7.86
C LYS A 5 35.10 1.74 8.02
N LYS A 6 34.40 1.69 9.15
CA LYS A 6 33.26 0.79 9.36
C LYS A 6 32.20 1.05 8.29
N LYS A 7 31.94 0.03 7.48
CA LYS A 7 30.82 -0.04 6.53
C LYS A 7 29.52 0.16 7.34
N LYS A 8 28.83 1.27 7.13
CA LYS A 8 27.43 1.43 7.58
C LYS A 8 26.59 0.52 6.71
N ASN A 9 26.33 -0.70 7.18
CA ASN A 9 25.22 -1.48 6.67
C ASN A 9 23.96 -0.71 7.08
N SER A 10 23.36 0.02 6.13
CA SER A 10 21.97 0.44 6.26
C SER A 10 21.17 -0.85 6.42
N ILE A 11 20.73 -1.09 7.66
CA ILE A 11 19.71 -2.09 7.95
C ILE A 11 18.46 -1.56 7.25
N ILE A 12 18.29 -1.95 5.98
CA ILE A 12 16.99 -1.94 5.34
C ILE A 12 16.22 -2.98 6.14
N ASP A 13 15.37 -2.49 7.03
CA ASP A 13 14.49 -3.29 7.87
C ASP A 13 13.67 -4.18 6.93
N SER A 14 14.08 -5.44 6.80
CA SER A 14 13.48 -6.43 5.90
C SER A 14 12.11 -6.90 6.41
N SER A 15 11.48 -6.16 7.31
CA SER A 15 10.16 -6.44 7.88
C SER A 15 9.01 -6.09 6.94
N TYR A 16 9.25 -5.32 5.87
CA TYR A 16 8.29 -5.15 4.76
C TYR A 16 8.41 -6.26 3.72
N LYS A 17 8.58 -7.51 4.16
CA LYS A 17 8.38 -8.65 3.27
C LYS A 17 6.88 -8.76 3.00
N PHE A 18 6.51 -8.32 1.80
CA PHE A 18 5.20 -8.53 1.23
C PHE A 18 4.92 -10.03 1.14
N GLU A 19 4.11 -10.55 2.05
CA GLU A 19 3.73 -11.97 2.08
C GLU A 19 2.50 -12.19 1.19
N PRO A 20 2.63 -12.94 0.08
CA PRO A 20 1.52 -13.18 -0.85
C PRO A 20 0.30 -13.84 -0.19
N GLY A 21 0.53 -14.65 0.86
CA GLY A 21 -0.53 -15.34 1.61
C GLY A 21 -1.47 -14.41 2.39
N SER A 22 -0.99 -13.23 2.80
CA SER A 22 -1.84 -12.21 3.44
C SER A 22 -2.77 -11.51 2.45
N MET A 23 -2.54 -11.65 1.14
CA MET A 23 -3.24 -10.92 0.08
C MET A 23 -4.46 -11.64 -0.48
N MET A 24 -4.63 -12.93 -0.18
CA MET A 24 -5.87 -13.64 -0.46
C MET A 24 -7.08 -13.01 0.25
N ASN A 25 -6.85 -12.14 1.23
CA ASN A 25 -7.89 -11.43 1.99
C ASN A 25 -7.89 -9.92 1.71
N PHE A 26 -7.71 -9.48 0.46
CA PHE A 26 -7.95 -8.08 0.12
C PHE A 26 -9.39 -7.70 0.47
N GLN A 27 -9.54 -6.92 1.53
CA GLN A 27 -10.82 -6.41 1.97
C GLN A 27 -11.00 -4.98 1.46
N GLU A 28 -12.02 -4.78 0.64
CA GLU A 28 -12.37 -3.44 0.17
C GLU A 28 -12.71 -2.54 1.36
N ILE A 29 -12.07 -1.37 1.38
CA ILE A 29 -12.36 -0.31 2.35
C ILE A 29 -13.72 0.30 2.00
N LYS A 30 -14.55 0.56 3.01
CA LYS A 30 -15.83 1.26 2.83
C LYS A 30 -15.62 2.76 2.60
N LEU A 31 -16.54 3.39 1.88
CA LEU A 31 -16.47 4.83 1.54
C LEU A 31 -16.36 5.73 2.78
N ASP A 32 -17.11 5.45 3.84
CA ASP A 32 -17.07 6.21 5.09
C ASP A 32 -15.68 6.20 5.76
N VAL A 33 -14.98 5.06 5.65
CA VAL A 33 -13.63 4.90 6.16
C VAL A 33 -12.63 5.65 5.27
N ALA A 34 -12.79 5.58 3.94
CA ALA A 34 -11.95 6.31 3.00
C ALA A 34 -12.06 7.82 3.21
N ILE A 35 -13.28 8.36 3.34
CA ILE A 35 -13.52 9.78 3.65
C ILE A 35 -12.84 10.18 4.95
N ARG A 36 -12.90 9.34 6.00
CA ARG A 36 -12.23 9.61 7.28
C ARG A 36 -10.71 9.66 7.14
N ILE A 37 -10.12 8.74 6.37
CA ILE A 37 -8.67 8.71 6.12
C ILE A 37 -8.21 9.97 5.39
N LEU A 38 -8.94 10.38 4.34
CA LEU A 38 -8.63 11.59 3.57
C LEU A 38 -8.72 12.84 4.45
N LYS A 39 -9.80 12.98 5.24
CA LYS A 39 -9.96 14.09 6.20
C LYS A 39 -8.85 14.14 7.24
N ASN A 40 -8.47 12.99 7.81
CA ASN A 40 -7.39 12.90 8.79
C ASN A 40 -6.02 13.26 8.18
N SER A 41 -5.88 13.10 6.86
CA SER A 41 -4.69 13.49 6.10
C SER A 41 -4.70 14.96 5.68
N GLY A 42 -5.70 15.74 6.11
CA GLY A 42 -5.87 17.15 5.74
C GLY A 42 -6.41 17.36 4.33
N LEU A 43 -6.86 16.30 3.65
CA LEU A 43 -7.49 16.37 2.34
C LEU A 43 -9.01 16.48 2.52
N ASN A 44 -9.56 17.62 2.11
CA ASN A 44 -10.99 17.81 2.07
C ASN A 44 -11.49 17.56 0.64
N VAL A 45 -12.28 16.52 0.47
CA VAL A 45 -12.87 16.09 -0.81
C VAL A 45 -14.37 15.89 -0.64
N SER A 46 -15.14 16.02 -1.71
CA SER A 46 -16.55 15.66 -1.73
C SER A 46 -16.74 14.13 -1.58
N GLU A 47 -17.97 13.71 -1.30
CA GLU A 47 -18.31 12.28 -1.25
C GLU A 47 -18.13 11.62 -2.62
N GLU A 48 -18.53 12.31 -3.70
CA GLU A 48 -18.33 11.87 -5.07
C GLU A 48 -16.83 11.70 -5.39
N GLU A 49 -16.00 12.69 -5.08
CA GLU A 49 -14.55 12.64 -5.30
C GLU A 49 -13.92 11.49 -4.51
N ALA A 50 -14.30 11.30 -3.24
CA ALA A 50 -13.82 10.21 -2.42
C ALA A 50 -14.21 8.84 -3.00
N SER A 51 -15.43 8.72 -3.53
CA SER A 51 -15.93 7.50 -4.17
C SER A 51 -15.15 7.16 -5.44
N GLU A 52 -14.88 8.14 -6.29
CA GLU A 52 -14.10 7.96 -7.51
C GLU A 52 -12.65 7.55 -7.21
N ILE A 53 -12.01 8.23 -6.25
CA ILE A 53 -10.65 7.89 -5.80
C ILE A 53 -10.59 6.47 -5.24
N LEU A 54 -11.57 6.09 -4.42
CA LEU A 54 -11.65 4.77 -3.81
C LEU A 54 -11.83 3.67 -4.87
N ALA A 55 -12.72 3.89 -5.85
CA ALA A 55 -12.96 2.96 -6.95
C ALA A 55 -11.70 2.74 -7.79
N LEU A 56 -10.95 3.81 -8.08
CA LEU A 56 -9.68 3.72 -8.79
C LEU A 56 -8.65 2.93 -7.99
N ALA A 57 -8.51 3.20 -6.69
CA ALA A 57 -7.57 2.51 -5.81
C ALA A 57 -7.88 1.01 -5.70
N HIS A 58 -9.16 0.64 -5.55
CA HIS A 58 -9.58 -0.77 -5.56
C HIS A 58 -9.28 -1.46 -6.89
N THR A 59 -9.49 -0.75 -8.01
CA THR A 59 -9.21 -1.28 -9.35
C THR A 59 -7.73 -1.60 -9.51
N PHE A 60 -6.85 -0.66 -9.15
CA PHE A 60 -5.41 -0.90 -9.19
C PHE A 60 -5.01 -2.05 -8.26
N ALA A 61 -5.50 -2.07 -7.02
CA ALA A 61 -5.20 -3.15 -6.10
C ALA A 61 -5.60 -4.52 -6.67
N LYS A 62 -6.81 -4.64 -7.23
CA LYS A 62 -7.28 -5.87 -7.86
C LYS A 62 -6.43 -6.31 -9.05
N ILE A 63 -6.12 -5.37 -9.95
CA ILE A 63 -5.24 -5.64 -11.10
C ILE A 63 -3.87 -6.09 -10.61
N THR A 64 -3.26 -5.36 -9.67
CA THR A 64 -1.95 -5.70 -9.13
C THR A 64 -1.95 -7.09 -8.49
N ILE A 65 -2.96 -7.41 -7.67
CA ILE A 65 -3.10 -8.73 -7.06
C ILE A 65 -3.22 -9.81 -8.12
N LYS A 66 -4.11 -9.62 -9.10
CA LYS A 66 -4.35 -10.60 -10.15
C LYS A 66 -3.09 -10.82 -10.99
N ASP A 67 -2.51 -9.75 -11.53
CA ASP A 67 -1.52 -9.84 -12.60
C ASP A 67 -0.10 -10.04 -12.09
N PHE A 68 0.22 -9.53 -10.89
CA PHE A 68 1.59 -9.60 -10.37
C PHE A 68 1.78 -10.65 -9.28
N ILE A 69 0.70 -11.21 -8.73
CA ILE A 69 0.78 -12.06 -7.53
C ILE A 69 0.16 -13.41 -7.77
N LEU A 70 -1.05 -13.44 -8.35
CA LEU A 70 -1.76 -14.68 -8.63
C LEU A 70 -1.33 -15.30 -9.96
N ASN A 71 -1.00 -14.50 -10.96
CA ASN A 71 -0.57 -14.97 -12.29
C ASN A 71 0.97 -15.08 -12.45
N GLN A 72 1.69 -15.40 -11.37
CA GLN A 72 3.12 -15.75 -11.49
C GLN A 72 3.27 -17.22 -11.90
N ASP A 73 3.02 -17.52 -13.17
CA ASP A 73 3.42 -18.76 -13.86
C ASP A 73 4.63 -18.52 -14.77
#